data_AF-A0A0F7EEQ5-F1
#
_entry.id   AF-A0A0F7EEQ5-F1
#
_cell.length_a   1.000
_cell.length_b   1.000
_cell.length_c   1.000
_cell.angle_alpha   90.00
_cell.angle_beta   90.00
_cell.angle_gamma   90.00
#
_symmetry.space_group_name_H-M   'P 1'
#
loop_
_entity.id
_entity.type
_entity.pdbx_description
1 polymer ?
#
loop_
_entity_poly.entity_id
_entity_poly.type
_entity_poly.pdbx_seq_one_letter_code
_entity_poly.pdbx_strand_id
1 'polypeptide(L)'
;MRSYLSGAGLSLFFANLIFFIFSLSHTIDFSDLRKSGFDAVILFISLFNYICCIFGWLLLTILRKSRIKSWLICIFFFIVLGSIFGAVLYTLYPKAIILPFITIFGSIMFFVAQFKNTKLISTLLSFSGPIFTILLLIIV
;
A
#
# COMPACT_ATOMS: atom_id res chain seq x y z
N MET A 1 -3.76 1.98 -17.84
CA MET A 1 -4.57 1.37 -16.75
C MET A 1 -4.01 0.06 -16.20
N ARG A 2 -3.66 -0.96 -17.01
CA ARG A 2 -3.11 -2.23 -16.47
C ARG A 2 -1.86 -2.07 -15.60
N SER A 3 -0.91 -1.22 -16.02
CA SER A 3 0.27 -0.89 -15.22
C SER A 3 -0.08 -0.32 -13.85
N TYR A 4 -1.10 0.55 -13.78
CA TYR A 4 -1.59 1.10 -12.53
C TYR A 4 -2.17 0.01 -11.62
N LEU A 5 -3.05 -0.84 -12.16
CA LEU A 5 -3.69 -1.92 -11.40
C LEU A 5 -2.67 -2.92 -10.84
N SER A 6 -1.62 -3.25 -11.60
CA SER A 6 -0.57 -4.14 -11.11
C SER A 6 0.22 -3.55 -9.95
N GLY A 7 0.48 -2.25 -9.98
CA GLY A 7 1.11 -1.56 -8.85
C GLY A 7 0.18 -1.46 -7.64
N ALA A 8 -1.09 -1.13 -7.87
CA ALA A 8 -2.07 -1.01 -6.80
C ALA A 8 -2.32 -2.34 -6.09
N GLY A 9 -2.43 -3.43 -6.84
CA GLY A 9 -2.60 -4.78 -6.30
C GLY A 9 -1.37 -5.25 -5.50
N LEU A 10 -0.15 -5.01 -5.99
CA LEU A 10 1.05 -5.38 -5.22
C LEU A 10 1.22 -4.53 -3.95
N SER A 11 0.98 -3.22 -4.03
CA SER A 11 0.98 -2.34 -2.86
C SER A 11 -0.03 -2.80 -1.82
N LEU A 12 -1.25 -3.12 -2.25
CA LEU A 12 -2.31 -3.62 -1.38
C LEU A 12 -1.96 -4.95 -0.72
N PHE A 13 -1.36 -5.87 -1.48
CA PHE A 13 -0.92 -7.16 -0.96
C PHE A 13 0.06 -6.97 0.21
N PHE A 14 1.08 -6.13 0.04
CA PHE A 14 2.06 -5.87 1.10
C PHE A 14 1.47 -5.09 2.28
N ALA A 15 0.58 -4.13 2.02
CA ALA A 15 -0.10 -3.40 3.07
C ALA A 15 -0.91 -4.34 3.99
N ASN A 16 -1.70 -5.23 3.38
CA ASN A 16 -2.48 -6.22 4.10
C ASN A 16 -1.61 -7.29 4.77
N LEU A 17 -0.49 -7.69 4.15
CA LEU A 17 0.44 -8.66 4.73
C LEU A 17 1.09 -8.10 6.01
N ILE A 18 1.58 -6.87 5.96
CA ILE A 18 2.16 -6.19 7.12
C ILE A 18 1.10 -6.02 8.20
N PHE A 19 -0.10 -5.55 7.83
CA PHE A 19 -1.21 -5.42 8.77
C PHE A 19 -1.57 -6.75 9.44
N PHE A 20 -1.66 -7.85 8.68
CA PHE A 20 -1.95 -9.18 9.20
C PHE A 20 -0.89 -9.68 10.17
N ILE A 21 0.40 -9.60 9.79
CA ILE A 21 1.53 -10.00 10.66
C ILE A 21 1.50 -9.22 11.97
N PHE A 22 1.23 -7.91 11.92
CA PHE A 22 1.15 -7.08 13.10
C PHE A 22 -0.09 -7.34 13.95
N SER A 23 -1.23 -7.71 13.34
CA SER A 23 -2.44 -8.09 14.07
C SER A 23 -2.29 -9.38 14.88
N LEU A 24 -1.40 -10.28 14.45
CA LEU A 24 -1.05 -11.50 15.17
C LEU A 24 -0.07 -11.24 16.34
N SER A 25 0.60 -10.09 16.34
CA SER A 25 1.58 -9.75 17.37
C SER A 25 0.85 -9.25 18.63
N HIS A 26 0.97 -9.99 19.73
CA HIS A 26 0.38 -9.64 21.04
C HIS A 26 0.93 -8.35 21.68
N THR A 27 1.91 -7.69 21.04
CA THR A 27 2.62 -6.54 21.61
C THR A 27 1.95 -5.19 21.32
N ILE A 28 0.96 -5.12 20.42
CA ILE A 28 0.33 -3.87 20.01
C ILE A 28 -1.16 -3.89 20.31
N ASP A 29 -1.59 -2.92 21.10
CA ASP A 29 -2.95 -2.82 21.61
C ASP A 29 -3.89 -2.26 20.51
N PHE A 30 -4.41 -3.15 19.67
CA PHE A 30 -5.43 -2.85 18.67
C PHE A 30 -6.86 -2.91 19.24
N SER A 31 -7.04 -2.89 20.56
CA SER A 31 -8.35 -3.02 21.21
C SER A 31 -9.42 -2.05 20.70
N ASP A 32 -9.04 -0.83 20.34
CA ASP A 32 -9.95 0.16 19.74
C ASP A 32 -10.28 -0.14 18.26
N LEU A 33 -9.34 -0.67 17.47
CA LEU A 33 -9.57 -1.10 16.08
C LEU A 33 -10.34 -2.42 16.00
N ARG A 34 -10.16 -3.31 16.98
CA ARG A 34 -10.89 -4.57 17.10
C ARG A 34 -12.36 -4.31 17.44
N LYS A 35 -12.65 -3.24 18.19
CA LYS A 35 -14.02 -2.74 18.46
C LYS A 35 -14.71 -2.16 17.23
N SER A 36 -13.98 -1.57 16.27
CA SER A 36 -14.56 -1.07 15.02
C SER A 36 -14.87 -2.16 13.98
N GLY A 37 -14.53 -3.43 14.28
CA GLY A 37 -14.58 -4.53 13.33
C GLY A 37 -13.32 -4.55 12.47
N PHE A 38 -12.59 -5.67 12.51
CA PHE A 38 -11.37 -5.87 11.73
C PHE A 38 -11.61 -5.67 10.22
N ASP A 39 -12.80 -6.05 9.75
CA ASP A 39 -13.26 -5.87 8.37
C ASP A 39 -13.29 -4.40 7.94
N ALA A 40 -13.78 -3.51 8.81
CA ALA A 40 -13.85 -2.09 8.50
C ALA A 40 -12.45 -1.49 8.31
N VAL A 41 -11.47 -1.96 9.08
CA VAL A 41 -10.07 -1.53 8.96
C VAL A 41 -9.44 -2.05 7.67
N ILE A 42 -9.65 -3.33 7.33
CA ILE A 42 -9.16 -3.90 6.06
C ILE A 42 -9.73 -3.13 4.87
N LEU A 43 -11.04 -2.85 4.89
CA LEU A 43 -11.71 -2.11 3.81
C LEU A 43 -11.18 -0.67 3.72
N PHE A 44 -10.97 -0.01 4.86
CA PHE A 44 -10.39 1.33 4.90
C PHE A 44 -8.97 1.36 4.32
N ILE A 45 -8.09 0.44 4.75
CA ILE A 45 -6.73 0.31 4.22
C ILE A 45 -6.78 0.05 2.71
N SER A 46 -7.70 -0.80 2.26
CA SER A 46 -7.86 -1.13 0.85
C SER A 46 -8.25 0.08 0.00
N LEU A 47 -9.28 0.81 0.41
CA LEU A 47 -9.73 2.03 -0.27
C LEU A 47 -8.65 3.11 -0.26
N PHE A 48 -8.02 3.33 0.89
CA PHE A 48 -6.97 4.33 1.05
C PHE A 48 -5.74 3.99 0.20
N ASN A 49 -5.35 2.71 0.10
CA ASN A 49 -4.27 2.27 -0.77
C ASN A 49 -4.51 2.64 -2.24
N TYR A 50 -5.74 2.48 -2.76
CA TYR A 50 -6.05 2.90 -4.13
C TYR A 50 -5.89 4.41 -4.31
N ILE A 51 -6.32 5.22 -3.34
CA ILE A 51 -6.12 6.68 -3.37
C ILE A 51 -4.62 7.00 -3.43
N CYS A 52 -3.82 6.42 -2.53
CA CYS A 52 -2.36 6.58 -2.52
C CYS A 52 -1.71 6.17 -3.85
N CYS A 53 -2.18 5.09 -4.46
CA CYS A 53 -1.67 4.62 -5.74
C CYS A 53 -1.96 5.61 -6.88
N ILE A 54 -3.06 6.36 -6.84
CA ILE A 54 -3.33 7.43 -7.83
C ILE A 54 -2.24 8.49 -7.75
N PHE A 55 -1.90 8.94 -6.53
CA PHE A 55 -0.80 9.90 -6.34
C PHE A 55 0.56 9.31 -6.70
N GLY A 56 0.81 8.03 -6.41
CA GLY A 56 2.01 7.33 -6.84
C GLY A 56 2.15 7.26 -8.36
N TRP A 57 1.04 7.07 -9.07
CA TRP A 57 1.00 7.09 -10.53
C TRP A 57 1.25 8.48 -11.10
N LEU A 58 0.66 9.53 -10.49
CA LEU A 58 0.93 10.92 -10.85
C LEU A 58 2.42 11.26 -10.67
N LEU A 59 2.98 10.92 -9.51
CA LEU A 59 4.40 11.12 -9.21
C LEU A 59 5.29 10.41 -10.24
N LEU A 60 5.01 9.14 -10.55
CA LEU A 60 5.75 8.40 -11.56
C LEU A 60 5.69 9.07 -12.94
N THR A 61 4.54 9.61 -13.31
CA THR A 61 4.34 10.31 -14.59
C THR A 61 5.18 11.58 -14.64
N ILE A 62 5.25 12.33 -13.54
CA ILE A 62 6.09 13.52 -13.40
C ILE A 62 7.58 13.14 -13.51
N LEU A 63 8.04 12.14 -12.75
CA LEU A 63 9.43 11.69 -12.77
C LEU A 63 9.87 11.21 -14.16
N ARG A 64 9.00 10.47 -14.87
CA ARG A 64 9.24 10.03 -16.25
C ARG A 64 9.31 11.21 -17.22
N LYS A 65 8.43 12.21 -17.08
CA LYS A 65 8.44 13.43 -17.92
C LYS A 65 9.71 14.24 -17.70
N SER A 66 10.21 14.31 -16.45
CA SER A 66 11.47 14.96 -16.09
C SER A 66 12.72 14.15 -16.46
N ARG A 67 12.58 13.00 -17.14
CA ARG A 67 13.67 12.11 -17.56
C ARG A 67 14.59 11.65 -16.42
N ILE A 68 14.08 11.60 -15.19
CA ILE A 68 14.84 11.10 -14.04
C ILE A 68 14.94 9.58 -14.17
N LYS A 69 16.16 9.08 -14.42
CA LYS A 69 16.44 7.63 -14.56
C LYS A 69 17.02 7.00 -13.30
N SER A 70 17.47 7.80 -12.34
CA SER A 70 18.09 7.28 -11.13
C SER A 70 17.05 6.57 -10.26
N TRP A 71 17.26 5.27 -10.06
CA TRP A 71 16.36 4.42 -9.29
C TRP A 71 16.28 4.85 -7.83
N LEU A 72 17.42 5.28 -7.26
CA LEU A 72 17.50 5.81 -5.89
C LEU A 72 16.68 7.08 -5.69
N ILE A 73 16.72 8.00 -6.66
CA ILE A 73 15.95 9.25 -6.61
C ILE A 73 14.45 8.94 -6.67
N CYS A 74 14.04 8.01 -7.54
CA CYS A 74 12.65 7.56 -7.59
C CYS A 74 12.20 6.96 -6.25
N ILE A 75 12.97 6.01 -5.69
CA ILE A 75 12.66 5.40 -4.40
C ILE A 75 12.53 6.48 -3.31
N PHE A 76 13.44 7.44 -3.26
CA PHE A 76 13.37 8.56 -2.32
C PHE A 76 12.04 9.33 -2.42
N PHE A 77 11.62 9.70 -3.63
CA PHE A 77 10.33 10.38 -3.81
C PHE A 77 9.13 9.50 -3.41
N PHE A 78 9.18 8.18 -3.65
CA PHE A 78 8.14 7.26 -3.20
C PHE A 78 8.13 7.08 -1.68
N ILE A 79 9.28 7.09 -1.00
CA ILE A 79 9.37 7.11 0.47
C ILE A 79 8.74 8.40 1.01
N VAL A 80 9.07 9.56 0.43
CA VAL A 80 8.48 10.85 0.82
C VAL A 80 6.96 10.81 0.63
N LEU A 81 6.47 10.30 -0.49
CA LEU A 81 5.04 10.15 -0.75
C LEU A 81 4.36 9.25 0.30
N GLY A 82 4.94 8.07 0.57
CA GLY A 82 4.42 7.14 1.57
C GLY A 82 4.43 7.72 2.98
N SER A 83 5.43 8.56 3.30
CA SER A 83 5.54 9.26 4.58
C SER A 83 4.47 10.34 4.75
N ILE A 84 4.16 11.10 3.68
CA ILE A 84 3.07 12.10 3.70
C ILE A 84 1.73 11.42 4.01
N PHE A 85 1.40 10.35 3.30
CA PHE A 85 0.16 9.60 3.55
C PHE A 85 0.18 8.87 4.90
N GLY A 86 1.33 8.38 5.32
CA GLY A 86 1.54 7.78 6.64
C GLY A 86 1.27 8.77 7.77
N ALA A 87 1.74 10.01 7.63
CA ALA A 87 1.49 11.07 8.60
C ALA A 87 0.00 11.41 8.69
N VAL A 88 -0.70 11.52 7.55
CA VAL A 88 -2.16 11.75 7.52
C VAL A 88 -2.92 10.60 8.19
N LEU A 89 -2.52 9.35 7.97
CA LEU A 89 -3.12 8.21 8.64
C LEU A 89 -2.82 8.18 10.14
N TYR A 90 -1.62 8.56 10.53
CA TYR A 90 -1.21 8.60 11.93
C TYR A 90 -1.97 9.67 12.71
N THR A 91 -2.29 10.83 12.11
CA THR A 91 -3.12 11.83 12.77
C THR A 91 -4.56 11.36 12.97
N LEU A 92 -5.10 10.57 12.03
CA LEU A 92 -6.43 9.97 12.14
C LEU A 92 -6.46 8.82 13.17
N TYR A 93 -5.38 8.03 13.25
CA TYR A 93 -5.27 6.85 14.11
C TYR A 93 -3.92 6.83 14.86
N PRO A 94 -3.75 7.67 15.88
CA PRO A 94 -2.45 7.85 16.55
C PRO A 94 -1.94 6.61 17.29
N LYS A 95 -2.85 5.68 17.64
CA LYS A 95 -2.48 4.40 18.26
C LYS A 95 -1.92 3.39 17.25
N ALA A 96 -2.09 3.62 15.94
CA ALA A 96 -1.69 2.69 14.89
C ALA A 96 -0.32 3.08 14.31
N ILE A 97 0.73 2.91 15.12
CA ILE A 97 2.14 3.22 14.78
C ILE A 97 2.63 2.47 13.52
N ILE A 98 1.96 1.38 13.15
CA ILE A 98 2.30 0.59 11.96
C ILE A 98 1.87 1.23 10.63
N LEU A 99 0.88 2.13 10.65
CA LEU A 99 0.30 2.71 9.42
C LEU A 99 1.32 3.46 8.56
N PRO A 100 2.24 4.29 9.11
CA PRO A 100 3.31 4.90 8.32
C PRO A 100 4.24 3.90 7.63
N PHE A 101 4.56 2.77 8.29
CA PHE A 101 5.40 1.75 7.66
C PHE A 101 4.67 1.05 6.52
N ILE A 102 3.37 0.77 6.70
CA ILE A 102 2.51 0.20 5.65
C ILE A 102 2.49 1.12 4.42
N THR A 103 2.30 2.42 4.59
CA THR A 103 2.22 3.36 3.46
C THR A 103 3.55 3.55 2.75
N ILE A 104 4.67 3.59 3.49
CA ILE A 104 6.01 3.69 2.90
C ILE A 104 6.35 2.41 2.13
N PHE A 105 6.12 1.23 2.70
CA PHE A 105 6.38 -0.01 1.98
C PHE A 105 5.46 -0.17 0.77
N GLY A 106 4.16 0.14 0.92
CA GLY A 106 3.20 0.11 -0.16
C GLY A 106 3.62 1.00 -1.34
N SER A 107 4.05 2.24 -1.07
CA SER A 107 4.49 3.17 -2.12
C SER A 107 5.75 2.68 -2.86
N ILE A 108 6.71 2.08 -2.15
CA ILE A 108 7.90 1.47 -2.76
C ILE A 108 7.48 0.27 -3.62
N MET A 109 6.62 -0.61 -3.10
CA MET A 109 6.16 -1.80 -3.84
C MET A 109 5.35 -1.42 -5.08
N PHE A 110 4.54 -0.37 -4.99
CA PHE A 110 3.90 0.23 -6.16
C PHE A 110 4.95 0.61 -7.21
N PHE A 111 5.99 1.36 -6.85
CA PHE A 111 7.05 1.75 -7.77
C PHE A 111 7.76 0.55 -8.41
N VAL A 112 8.11 -0.46 -7.62
CA VAL A 112 8.78 -1.69 -8.10
C VAL A 112 7.91 -2.42 -9.13
N ALA A 113 6.61 -2.55 -8.87
CA ALA A 113 5.68 -3.18 -9.80
C ALA A 113 5.59 -2.46 -11.16
N GLN A 114 5.78 -1.14 -11.17
CA GLN A 114 5.74 -0.34 -12.41
C GLN A 114 6.98 -0.53 -13.30
N PHE A 115 8.07 -1.06 -12.75
CA PHE A 115 9.35 -1.23 -13.46
C PHE A 115 9.45 -2.59 -14.16
N LYS A 116 8.90 -3.67 -13.56
CA LYS A 116 8.98 -5.05 -14.09
C LYS A 116 7.65 -5.48 -14.73
N ASN A 117 7.19 -4.74 -15.72
CA ASN A 117 5.83 -4.90 -16.21
C ASN A 117 5.73 -5.70 -17.52
N THR A 118 5.77 -7.03 -17.45
CA THR A 118 5.30 -7.90 -18.55
C THR A 118 3.79 -8.12 -18.43
N LYS A 119 3.11 -8.37 -19.56
CA LYS A 119 1.63 -8.48 -19.61
C LYS A 119 1.06 -9.52 -18.62
N LEU A 120 1.76 -10.65 -18.46
CA LEU A 120 1.36 -11.75 -17.59
C LEU A 120 1.59 -11.39 -16.10
N ILE A 121 2.77 -10.86 -15.77
CA ILE A 121 3.12 -10.41 -14.41
C ILE A 121 2.18 -9.28 -13.96
N SER A 122 1.85 -8.34 -14.86
CA SER A 122 0.89 -7.26 -14.59
C SER A 122 -0.46 -7.80 -14.11
N THR A 123 -0.93 -8.85 -14.77
CA THR A 123 -2.25 -9.41 -14.48
C THR A 123 -2.25 -10.10 -13.11
N LEU A 124 -1.24 -10.93 -12.83
CA LEU A 124 -1.08 -11.59 -11.53
C LEU A 124 -0.98 -10.58 -10.37
N LEU A 125 -0.14 -9.56 -10.53
CA LEU A 125 0.04 -8.51 -9.50
C LEU A 125 -1.21 -7.65 -9.30
N SER A 126 -2.06 -7.50 -10.33
CA SER A 126 -3.30 -6.73 -10.20
C SER A 126 -4.31 -7.42 -9.29
N PHE A 127 -4.33 -8.76 -9.30
CA PHE A 127 -5.27 -9.56 -8.53
C PHE A 127 -4.74 -9.96 -7.15
N SER A 128 -3.43 -9.95 -6.92
CA SER A 128 -2.83 -10.41 -5.65
C SER A 128 -3.39 -9.65 -4.43
N GLY A 129 -3.45 -8.33 -4.49
CA GLY A 129 -4.00 -7.48 -3.42
C GLY A 129 -5.48 -7.78 -3.13
N PRO A 130 -6.39 -7.65 -4.11
CA PRO A 130 -7.80 -7.94 -3.91
C PRO A 130 -8.08 -9.35 -3.42
N ILE A 131 -7.42 -10.38 -4.00
CA ILE A 131 -7.59 -11.77 -3.57
C ILE A 131 -7.16 -11.92 -2.10
N PHE A 132 -6.01 -11.36 -1.72
CA PHE A 132 -5.54 -11.44 -0.34
C PHE A 132 -6.44 -10.67 0.63
N THR A 133 -7.00 -9.55 0.20
CA THR A 133 -8.02 -8.79 0.97
C THR A 133 -9.25 -9.66 1.24
N ILE A 134 -9.80 -10.31 0.20
CA ILE A 134 -10.96 -11.20 0.32
C ILE A 134 -10.65 -12.39 1.23
N LEU A 135 -9.46 -12.99 1.09
CA LEU A 135 -9.05 -14.08 1.97
C LEU A 135 -9.01 -13.64 3.43
N LEU A 136 -8.46 -12.47 3.74
CA LEU A 136 -8.45 -11.95 5.11
C LEU A 136 -9.85 -11.68 5.66
N LEU A 137 -10.76 -11.15 4.85
CA LEU A 137 -12.16 -10.92 5.23
C LEU A 137 -12.97 -12.22 5.46
N ILE A 138 -12.52 -13.35 4.93
CA ILE A 138 -13.15 -14.66 5.16
C ILE A 138 -12.59 -15.33 6.42
N ILE A 139 -11.31 -15.11 6.72
CA ILE A 139 -10.58 -15.78 7.80
C ILE A 139 -10.85 -15.15 9.17
N VAL A 140 -11.03 -13.83 9.22
CA VAL A 140 -11.21 -13.07 10.47
C VAL A 140 -12.69 -12.88 10.79
#